data_AF-A0A1V5GG42-F1
#
_entry.id   AF-A0A1V5GG42-F1
#
_cell.length_a   1.000
_cell.length_b   1.000
_cell.length_c   1.000
_cell.angle_alpha   90.00
_cell.angle_beta   90.00
_cell.angle_gamma   90.00
#
_symmetry.space_group_name_H-M   'P 1'
#
loop_
_entity.id
_entity.type
_entity.pdbx_description
1 polymer ?
#
loop_
_entity_poly.entity_id
_entity_poly.type
_entity_poly.pdbx_seq_one_letter_code
_entity_poly.pdbx_strand_id
1 'polypeptide(L)'
;MNFQEHIINKSNKDLIEIYVNADNYQPEFVNQVYEELTKRGVSLDQYIAENEAKSHTLKLLLEQGRKGNEVYLILGFISAFLGGIIGIIAGYTFSQSKQDGPSGERFYTFDKQTRDKGRIMMTIGVFVFLIIMTWKFS
;
A
#
# COMPACT_ATOMS: atom_id res chain seq x y z
N MET A 1 23.46 26.00 -15.92
CA MET A 1 22.61 26.06 -14.72
C MET A 1 23.51 25.89 -13.51
N ASN A 2 23.38 26.75 -12.49
CA ASN A 2 24.25 26.69 -11.32
C ASN A 2 23.64 25.70 -10.31
N PHE A 3 24.17 24.48 -10.26
CA PHE A 3 23.60 23.37 -9.48
C PHE A 3 23.53 23.66 -7.98
N GLN A 4 24.39 24.55 -7.46
CA GLN A 4 24.45 24.89 -6.03
C GLN A 4 23.17 25.50 -5.45
N GLU A 5 22.46 26.37 -6.19
CA GLU A 5 21.21 26.99 -5.70
C GLU A 5 20.09 25.96 -5.47
N HIS A 6 20.10 24.88 -6.25
CA HIS A 6 19.12 23.80 -6.11
C HIS A 6 19.44 22.81 -4.99
N ILE A 7 20.68 22.74 -4.52
CA ILE A 7 21.11 21.84 -3.43
C ILE A 7 20.84 22.49 -2.06
N ILE A 8 21.18 23.77 -1.91
CA ILE A 8 21.07 24.47 -0.61
C ILE A 8 19.63 24.49 -0.09
N ASN A 9 18.65 24.66 -0.99
CA ASN A 9 17.23 24.73 -0.63
C ASN A 9 16.56 23.37 -0.39
N LYS A 10 17.25 22.24 -0.62
CA LYS A 10 16.71 20.89 -0.42
C LYS A 10 16.81 20.44 1.03
N SER A 11 15.84 19.65 1.46
CA SER A 11 15.86 19.06 2.80
C SER A 11 16.93 17.97 2.90
N ASN A 12 17.39 17.65 4.11
CA ASN A 12 18.36 16.58 4.33
C ASN A 12 17.87 15.23 3.77
N LYS A 13 16.54 14.99 3.82
CA LYS A 13 15.92 13.81 3.22
C LYS A 13 16.12 13.76 1.71
N ASP A 14 15.81 14.85 1.01
CA ASP A 14 15.89 14.89 -0.46
C ASP A 14 17.33 14.75 -0.94
N LEU A 15 18.27 15.33 -0.20
CA LEU A 15 19.71 15.21 -0.49
C LEU A 15 20.19 13.77 -0.32
N ILE A 16 19.77 13.07 0.72
CA ILE A 16 20.14 11.66 0.91
C ILE A 16 19.50 10.77 -0.15
N GLU A 17 18.24 11.04 -0.54
CA GLU A 17 17.59 10.30 -1.62
C GLU A 17 18.32 10.45 -2.97
N ILE A 18 18.83 11.65 -3.27
CA ILE A 18 19.68 11.88 -4.45
C ILE A 18 20.98 11.10 -4.35
N TYR A 19 21.63 11.10 -3.17
CA TYR A 19 22.89 10.39 -2.96
C TYR A 19 22.72 8.86 -3.05
N VAL A 20 21.64 8.30 -2.50
CA VAL A 20 21.32 6.86 -2.59
C VAL A 20 21.03 6.44 -4.02
N ASN A 21 20.42 7.31 -4.82
CA ASN A 21 20.12 7.06 -6.23
C ASN A 21 21.19 7.65 -7.17
N ALA A 22 22.46 7.70 -6.75
CA ALA A 22 23.57 8.34 -7.47
C ALA A 22 23.69 7.93 -8.94
N ASP A 23 23.36 6.67 -9.27
CA ASP A 23 23.40 6.13 -10.64
C ASP A 23 22.48 6.87 -11.63
N ASN A 24 21.43 7.55 -11.12
CA ASN A 24 20.49 8.33 -11.92
C ASN A 24 20.93 9.79 -12.12
N TYR A 25 22.04 10.21 -11.51
CA TYR A 25 22.50 11.60 -11.50
C TYR A 25 23.93 11.73 -12.04
N GLN A 26 24.29 12.96 -12.41
CA GLN A 26 25.66 13.26 -12.82
C GLN A 26 26.61 13.13 -11.61
N PRO A 27 27.79 12.50 -11.75
CA PRO A 27 28.74 12.29 -10.64
C PRO A 27 29.14 13.59 -9.92
N GLU A 28 29.32 14.68 -10.67
CA GLU A 28 29.67 16.00 -10.13
C GLU A 28 28.58 16.56 -9.22
N PHE A 29 27.31 16.31 -9.55
CA PHE A 29 26.16 16.72 -8.74
C PHE A 29 26.07 15.90 -7.45
N VAL A 30 26.29 14.58 -7.53
CA VAL A 30 26.30 13.68 -6.38
C VAL A 30 27.41 14.07 -5.39
N ASN A 31 28.59 14.46 -5.89
CA ASN A 31 29.68 14.94 -5.04
C ASN A 31 29.30 16.22 -4.28
N GLN A 32 28.64 17.18 -4.94
CA GLN A 32 28.17 18.41 -4.27
C GLN A 32 27.11 18.12 -3.20
N VAL A 33 26.24 17.14 -3.44
CA VAL A 33 25.25 16.68 -2.47
C VAL A 33 25.93 16.03 -1.26
N TYR A 34 26.96 15.22 -1.48
CA TYR A 34 27.75 14.61 -0.40
C TYR A 34 28.48 15.65 0.46
N GLU A 35 29.10 16.65 -0.17
CA GLU A 35 29.76 17.76 0.53
C GLU A 35 28.77 18.56 1.39
N GLU A 36 27.58 18.86 0.87
CA GLU A 36 26.54 19.57 1.61
C GLU A 36 25.99 18.73 2.78
N LEU A 37 25.78 17.42 2.59
CA LEU A 37 25.36 16.52 3.66
C LEU A 37 26.40 16.42 4.78
N THR A 38 27.68 16.36 4.41
CA THR A 38 28.80 16.36 5.35
C THR A 38 28.91 17.69 6.10
N LYS A 39 28.74 18.81 5.38
CA LYS A 39 28.74 20.16 5.95
C LYS A 39 27.61 20.37 6.96
N ARG A 40 26.45 19.75 6.73
CA ARG A 40 25.30 19.77 7.65
C ARG A 40 25.44 18.83 8.85
N GLY A 41 26.53 18.05 8.93
CA GLY A 41 26.76 17.09 10.01
C GLY A 41 25.75 15.94 10.03
N VAL A 42 25.15 15.61 8.89
CA VAL A 42 24.14 14.55 8.81
C VAL A 42 24.84 13.21 8.73
N SER A 43 24.62 12.34 9.73
CA SER A 43 25.09 10.96 9.69
C SER A 43 24.31 10.18 8.64
N LEU A 44 24.93 9.97 7.48
CA LEU A 44 24.34 9.24 6.36
C LEU A 44 23.95 7.82 6.78
N ASP A 45 24.85 7.13 7.49
CA ASP A 45 24.66 5.76 7.95
C ASP A 45 23.44 5.64 8.87
N GLN A 46 23.29 6.57 9.81
CA GLN A 46 22.14 6.60 10.71
C GLN A 46 20.84 6.86 9.94
N TYR A 47 20.85 7.79 8.98
CA TYR A 47 19.66 8.09 8.19
C TYR A 47 19.23 6.93 7.29
N ILE A 48 20.19 6.26 6.63
CA ILE A 48 19.92 5.09 5.80
C ILE A 48 19.36 3.97 6.68
N ALA A 49 20.00 3.67 7.82
CA ALA A 49 19.53 2.66 8.76
C ALA A 49 18.10 2.96 9.29
N GLU A 50 17.80 4.22 9.63
CA GLU A 50 16.47 4.62 10.08
C GLU A 50 15.40 4.47 8.97
N ASN A 51 15.74 4.76 7.71
CA ASN A 51 14.81 4.62 6.59
C ASN A 51 14.62 3.16 6.18
N GLU A 52 15.67 2.37 6.19
CA GLU A 52 15.58 0.92 5.99
C GLU A 52 14.70 0.28 7.07
N ALA A 53 14.92 0.62 8.35
CA ALA A 53 14.09 0.14 9.46
C ALA A 53 12.61 0.55 9.29
N LYS A 54 12.33 1.78 8.85
CA LYS A 54 10.97 2.25 8.55
C LYS A 54 10.36 1.48 7.37
N SER A 55 11.12 1.25 6.31
CA SER A 55 10.65 0.51 5.13
C SER A 55 10.35 -0.96 5.47
N HIS A 56 11.19 -1.59 6.29
CA HIS A 56 10.99 -2.95 6.77
C HIS A 56 9.75 -3.04 7.67
N THR A 57 9.59 -2.08 8.58
CA THR A 57 8.38 -1.98 9.43
C THR A 57 7.13 -1.82 8.57
N LEU A 58 7.19 -0.97 7.54
CA LEU A 58 6.08 -0.79 6.60
C LEU A 58 5.77 -2.08 5.84
N LYS A 59 6.79 -2.80 5.34
CA LYS A 59 6.59 -4.10 4.68
C LYS A 59 5.88 -5.10 5.60
N LEU A 60 6.32 -5.24 6.85
CA LEU A 60 5.68 -6.13 7.82
C LEU A 60 4.20 -5.76 8.06
N LEU A 61 3.87 -4.47 8.12
CA LEU A 61 2.49 -4.01 8.25
C LEU A 61 1.66 -4.32 6.99
N LEU A 62 2.25 -4.17 5.80
CA LEU A 62 1.59 -4.48 4.53
C LEU A 62 1.35 -5.99 4.37
N GLU A 63 2.27 -6.84 4.83
CA GLU A 63 2.12 -8.30 4.85
C GLU A 63 0.96 -8.76 5.73
N GLN A 64 0.79 -8.12 6.90
CA GLN A 64 -0.32 -8.41 7.81
C GLN A 64 -1.67 -7.98 7.22
N GLY A 65 -1.68 -6.91 6.43
CA GLY A 65 -2.89 -6.30 5.88
C GLY A 65 -3.66 -5.50 6.93
N ARG A 66 -4.53 -4.59 6.49
CA ARG A 66 -5.34 -3.76 7.41
C ARG A 66 -6.67 -4.43 7.73
N LYS A 67 -7.19 -4.19 8.93
CA LYS A 67 -8.55 -4.61 9.27
C LYS A 67 -9.57 -3.90 8.37
N GLY A 68 -10.50 -4.65 7.80
CA GLY A 68 -11.63 -4.08 7.09
C GLY A 68 -12.53 -3.29 8.02
N ASN A 69 -13.13 -2.21 7.50
CA ASN A 69 -14.11 -1.45 8.26
C ASN A 69 -15.39 -2.29 8.45
N GLU A 70 -15.76 -2.47 9.72
CA GLU A 70 -16.85 -3.34 10.15
C GLU A 70 -18.22 -2.90 9.61
N VAL A 71 -18.45 -1.59 9.48
CA VAL A 71 -19.72 -1.06 8.94
C VAL A 71 -19.89 -1.47 7.48
N TYR A 72 -18.83 -1.38 6.67
CA TYR A 72 -18.90 -1.82 5.27
C TYR A 72 -19.03 -3.33 5.13
N LEU A 73 -18.42 -4.11 6.02
CA LEU A 73 -18.64 -5.56 6.06
C LEU A 73 -20.10 -5.88 6.37
N ILE A 74 -20.70 -5.22 7.36
CA ILE A 74 -22.11 -5.41 7.72
C ILE A 74 -23.04 -5.03 6.56
N LEU A 75 -22.83 -3.86 5.96
CA LEU A 75 -23.61 -3.41 4.79
C LEU A 75 -23.46 -4.36 3.61
N GLY A 76 -22.23 -4.87 3.39
CA GLY A 76 -21.95 -5.88 2.38
C GLY A 76 -22.77 -7.16 2.62
N PHE A 77 -22.81 -7.66 3.85
CA PHE A 77 -23.59 -8.85 4.20
C PHE A 77 -25.09 -8.62 3.99
N ILE A 78 -25.63 -7.49 4.44
CA ILE A 78 -27.03 -7.13 4.21
C ILE A 78 -27.34 -7.12 2.71
N SER A 79 -26.47 -6.50 1.90
CA SER A 79 -26.66 -6.46 0.45
C SER A 79 -26.56 -7.83 -0.22
N ALA A 80 -25.72 -8.73 0.29
CA ALA A 80 -25.60 -10.11 -0.19
C ALA A 80 -26.88 -10.92 0.09
N PHE A 81 -27.49 -10.77 1.27
CA PHE A 81 -28.74 -11.43 1.63
C PHE A 81 -29.96 -10.91 0.86
N LEU A 82 -29.96 -9.64 0.46
CA LEU A 82 -31.03 -9.05 -0.36
C LEU A 82 -30.95 -9.44 -1.85
N GLY A 83 -30.08 -10.39 -2.21
CA GLY A 83 -29.89 -10.84 -3.59
C GLY A 83 -29.10 -9.84 -4.46
N GLY A 84 -28.44 -8.87 -3.84
CA GLY A 84 -27.72 -7.83 -4.55
C GLY A 84 -26.36 -8.32 -5.07
N ILE A 85 -26.13 -8.14 -6.37
CA ILE A 85 -24.80 -8.24 -7.01
C ILE A 85 -23.76 -7.38 -6.25
N ILE A 86 -24.21 -6.31 -5.61
CA ILE A 86 -23.41 -5.44 -4.74
C ILE A 86 -22.69 -6.23 -3.63
N GLY A 87 -23.37 -7.18 -2.98
CA GLY A 87 -22.77 -8.00 -1.92
C GLY A 87 -21.67 -8.93 -2.44
N ILE A 88 -21.84 -9.44 -3.67
CA ILE A 88 -20.84 -10.26 -4.36
C ILE A 88 -19.61 -9.43 -4.71
N ILE A 89 -19.82 -8.24 -5.29
CA ILE A 89 -18.73 -7.30 -5.64
C ILE A 89 -17.98 -6.85 -4.38
N ALA A 90 -18.70 -6.51 -3.31
CA ALA A 90 -18.10 -6.16 -2.04
C ALA A 90 -17.28 -7.33 -1.46
N GLY A 91 -17.81 -8.56 -1.51
CA GLY A 91 -17.13 -9.75 -1.01
C GLY A 91 -15.85 -10.05 -1.77
N TYR A 92 -15.90 -9.92 -3.10
CA TYR A 92 -14.71 -10.00 -3.95
C TYR A 92 -13.69 -8.92 -3.59
N THR A 93 -14.13 -7.67 -3.39
CA THR A 93 -13.25 -6.55 -3.03
C THR A 93 -12.54 -6.80 -1.71
N PHE A 94 -13.25 -7.19 -0.65
CA PHE A 94 -12.64 -7.47 0.65
C PHE A 94 -11.72 -8.69 0.66
N SER A 95 -11.99 -9.69 -0.17
CA SER A 95 -11.20 -10.93 -0.20
C SER A 95 -9.96 -10.87 -1.09
N GLN A 96 -10.04 -10.17 -2.23
CA GLN A 96 -9.05 -10.21 -3.30
C GLN A 96 -8.34 -8.88 -3.55
N SER A 97 -8.72 -7.78 -2.89
CA SER A 97 -8.02 -6.50 -3.03
C SER A 97 -6.56 -6.63 -2.60
N LYS A 98 -5.68 -6.16 -3.48
CA LYS A 98 -4.24 -6.06 -3.26
C LYS A 98 -3.78 -4.63 -3.46
N GLN A 99 -2.71 -4.26 -2.78
CA GLN A 99 -2.05 -2.97 -2.86
C GLN A 99 -0.57 -3.17 -3.16
N ASP A 100 0.01 -2.24 -3.91
CA ASP A 100 1.42 -2.28 -4.28
C ASP A 100 2.27 -1.82 -3.08
N GLY A 101 3.34 -2.55 -2.81
CA GLY A 101 4.32 -2.25 -1.77
C GLY A 101 5.47 -1.38 -2.27
N PRO A 102 6.32 -0.89 -1.35
CA PRO A 102 7.41 0.05 -1.66
C PRO A 102 8.49 -0.53 -2.60
N SER A 103 8.53 -1.85 -2.77
CA SER A 103 9.48 -2.54 -3.67
C SER A 103 8.83 -3.17 -4.91
N GLY A 104 7.57 -2.82 -5.22
CA GLY A 104 6.82 -3.38 -6.36
C GLY A 104 6.17 -4.75 -6.11
N GLU A 105 6.34 -5.30 -4.91
CA GLU A 105 5.63 -6.50 -4.45
C GLU A 105 4.14 -6.18 -4.21
N ARG A 106 3.25 -7.17 -4.37
CA ARG A 106 1.80 -7.00 -4.16
C ARG A 106 1.33 -7.68 -2.89
N PHE A 107 0.84 -6.89 -1.95
CA PHE A 107 0.32 -7.38 -0.67
C PHE A 107 -1.20 -7.35 -0.67
N TYR A 108 -1.83 -8.20 0.15
CA TYR A 108 -3.26 -8.11 0.35
C TYR A 108 -3.58 -6.85 1.13
N THR A 109 -4.56 -6.08 0.65
CA THR A 109 -4.99 -4.84 1.31
C THR A 109 -5.51 -5.15 2.71
N PHE A 110 -6.29 -6.22 2.83
CA PHE A 110 -6.98 -6.59 4.05
C PHE A 110 -6.34 -7.77 4.78
N ASP A 111 -6.49 -7.79 6.10
CA ASP A 111 -6.05 -8.90 6.94
C ASP A 111 -6.76 -10.22 6.60
N LYS A 112 -6.20 -11.33 7.09
CA LYS A 112 -6.75 -12.67 6.84
C LYS A 112 -8.22 -12.78 7.30
N GLN A 113 -8.57 -12.22 8.45
CA GLN A 113 -9.93 -12.33 9.01
C GLN A 113 -10.97 -11.61 8.13
N THR A 114 -10.65 -10.42 7.66
CA THR A 114 -11.48 -9.60 6.77
C THR A 114 -11.64 -10.29 5.41
N ARG A 115 -10.55 -10.88 4.89
CA ARG A 115 -10.60 -11.63 3.63
C ARG A 115 -11.46 -12.88 3.73
N ASP A 116 -11.35 -13.61 4.84
CA ASP A 116 -12.17 -14.78 5.12
C ASP A 116 -13.66 -14.39 5.20
N LYS A 117 -13.99 -13.29 5.90
CA LYS A 117 -15.35 -12.71 5.91
C LYS A 117 -15.83 -12.29 4.52
N GLY A 118 -14.98 -11.61 3.73
CA GLY A 118 -15.30 -11.22 2.36
C GLY A 118 -15.59 -12.41 1.45
N ARG A 119 -14.84 -13.52 1.61
CA ARG A 119 -15.08 -14.76 0.87
C ARG A 119 -16.41 -15.39 1.25
N ILE A 120 -16.74 -15.45 2.55
CA ILE A 120 -18.05 -15.93 3.02
C ILE A 120 -19.18 -15.06 2.46
N MET A 121 -19.02 -13.73 2.51
CA MET A 121 -19.98 -12.77 1.98
C MET A 121 -20.24 -12.97 0.48
N MET A 122 -19.18 -13.19 -0.29
CA MET A 122 -19.28 -13.50 -1.71
C MET A 122 -20.01 -14.82 -1.96
N THR A 123 -19.68 -15.88 -1.22
CA THR A 123 -20.34 -17.20 -1.34
C THR A 123 -21.83 -17.12 -1.02
N ILE A 124 -22.21 -16.43 0.05
CA ILE A 124 -23.62 -16.22 0.42
C ILE A 124 -24.34 -15.45 -0.70
N GLY A 125 -23.73 -14.35 -1.18
CA GLY A 125 -24.33 -13.54 -2.25
C GLY A 125 -24.57 -14.34 -3.53
N VAL A 126 -23.61 -15.15 -3.96
CA VAL A 126 -23.75 -16.02 -5.15
C VAL A 126 -24.86 -17.05 -4.94
N PHE A 127 -24.92 -17.68 -3.76
CA PHE A 127 -25.93 -18.69 -3.45
C PHE A 127 -27.35 -18.11 -3.46
N VAL A 128 -27.55 -16.97 -2.80
CA VAL A 128 -28.85 -16.26 -2.77
C VAL A 128 -29.24 -15.80 -4.18
N PHE A 129 -28.30 -15.25 -4.95
CA PHE A 129 -28.54 -14.81 -6.32
C PHE A 129 -29.02 -15.97 -7.22
N LEU A 130 -28.39 -17.15 -7.11
CA LEU A 130 -28.80 -18.35 -7.84
C LEU A 130 -30.21 -18.81 -7.46
N ILE A 131 -30.54 -18.84 -6.15
CA ILE A 131 -31.89 -19.19 -5.68
C ILE A 131 -32.92 -18.25 -6.30
N ILE A 132 -32.71 -16.94 -6.20
CA ILE A 132 -33.64 -15.94 -6.75
C ILE A 132 -33.80 -16.10 -8.26
N MET A 133 -32.71 -16.34 -8.99
CA MET A 133 -32.79 -16.64 -10.42
C MET A 133 -33.66 -17.87 -10.68
N THR A 134 -33.39 -19.00 -10.02
CA THR A 134 -34.18 -20.23 -10.23
C THR A 134 -35.66 -20.06 -9.89
N TRP A 135 -35.99 -19.29 -8.85
CA TRP A 135 -37.37 -19.01 -8.44
C TRP A 135 -38.11 -18.11 -9.44
N LYS A 136 -37.41 -17.19 -10.10
CA LYS A 136 -37.99 -16.27 -11.08
C LYS A 136 -38.28 -16.95 -12.44
N PHE A 137 -37.55 -18.02 -12.76
CA PHE A 137 -37.65 -18.73 -14.04
C PHE A 137 -38.44 -20.06 -13.96
N SER A 138 -38.98 -20.39 -12.78
CA SER A 138 -39.83 -21.57 -12.56
C SER A 138 -41.29 -21.18 -12.41
#